data_AF-A0A3B1INJ9-F1
#
_entry.id   AF-A0A3B1INJ9-F1
#
_cell.length_a   1.000
_cell.length_b   1.000
_cell.length_c   1.000
_cell.angle_alpha   90.00
_cell.angle_beta   90.00
_cell.angle_gamma   90.00
#
_symmetry.space_group_name_H-M   'P 1'
#
loop_
_entity.id
_entity.type
_entity.pdbx_description
1 polymer ?
#
loop_
_entity_poly.entity_id
_entity_poly.type
_entity_poly.pdbx_seq_one_letter_code
_entity_poly.pdbx_strand_id
1 'polypeptide(L)'
;MRSEEARLRTFSNWPSSSPVQPNDLVGAGLFYVPKPTRNDLVQCFCCGGMLKAWKEGDVPWSEHSKIYPNCFFILGHDVGNILMELKSDSSKNVFSNKERGKKI
;
A
#
# COMPACT_ATOMS: atom_id res chain seq x y z
N MET A 1 -1.48 0.94 12.52
CA MET A 1 -2.60 1.30 11.63
C MET A 1 -2.83 0.17 10.61
N ARG A 2 -3.51 -0.90 11.03
CA ARG A 2 -3.60 -2.16 10.27
C ARG A 2 -4.51 -2.10 9.03
N SER A 3 -5.50 -1.20 9.03
CA SER A 3 -6.41 -0.99 7.90
C SER A 3 -5.81 -0.09 6.82
N GLU A 4 -5.87 -0.55 5.58
CA GLU A 4 -5.49 0.23 4.39
C GLU A 4 -6.29 1.51 4.25
N GLU A 5 -7.61 1.44 4.43
CA GLU A 5 -8.49 2.60 4.45
C GLU A 5 -8.03 3.63 5.49
N ALA A 6 -7.69 3.19 6.71
CA ALA A 6 -7.16 4.08 7.74
C ALA A 6 -5.81 4.71 7.35
N ARG A 7 -4.92 3.95 6.70
CA ARG A 7 -3.65 4.46 6.17
C ARG A 7 -3.88 5.48 5.06
N LEU A 8 -4.79 5.20 4.12
CA LEU A 8 -5.11 6.08 3.01
C LEU A 8 -5.60 7.45 3.50
N ARG A 9 -6.47 7.47 4.52
CA ARG A 9 -6.95 8.73 5.12
C ARG A 9 -5.86 9.63 5.66
N THR A 10 -4.68 9.09 6.02
CA THR A 10 -3.56 9.94 6.47
C THR A 10 -3.01 10.83 5.37
N PHE A 11 -3.17 10.46 4.09
CA PHE A 11 -2.65 11.18 2.93
C PHE A 11 -3.51 12.37 2.49
N SER A 12 -4.44 12.86 3.32
CA SER A 12 -5.31 13.98 2.96
C SER A 12 -4.56 15.25 2.54
N ASN A 13 -3.36 15.45 3.08
CA ASN A 13 -2.45 16.57 2.76
C ASN A 13 -1.16 16.10 2.09
N TRP A 14 -1.18 14.96 1.41
CA TRP A 14 -0.03 14.49 0.63
C TRP A 14 0.22 15.45 -0.55
N PRO A 15 1.46 15.89 -0.80
CA PRO A 15 1.73 16.83 -1.89
C PRO A 15 1.34 16.23 -3.25
N SER A 16 0.55 16.96 -4.03
CA SER A 16 0.16 16.53 -5.38
C SER A 16 1.35 16.45 -6.35
N SER A 17 2.45 17.14 -6.04
CA SER A 17 3.71 17.08 -6.78
C SER A 17 4.61 15.91 -6.38
N SER A 18 4.18 15.06 -5.42
CA SER A 18 4.96 13.90 -5.00
C SER A 18 5.06 12.89 -6.15
N PRO A 19 6.24 12.29 -6.40
CA PRO A 19 6.43 11.34 -7.50
C PRO A 19 5.78 9.97 -7.24
N VAL A 20 5.29 9.72 -6.03
CA VAL A 20 4.66 8.45 -5.61
C VAL A 20 3.22 8.67 -5.13
N GLN A 21 2.33 7.74 -5.47
CA GLN A 21 0.91 7.86 -5.18
C GLN A 21 0.55 7.28 -3.80
N PRO A 22 -0.43 7.88 -3.08
CA PRO A 22 -0.92 7.36 -1.81
C PRO A 22 -1.34 5.89 -1.84
N ASN A 23 -1.98 5.41 -2.91
CA ASN A 23 -2.42 4.01 -3.01
C ASN A 23 -1.23 3.04 -3.02
N ASP A 24 -0.15 3.37 -3.73
CA ASP A 24 1.06 2.54 -3.78
C ASP A 24 1.77 2.52 -2.42
N LEU A 25 1.79 3.66 -1.72
CA LEU A 25 2.34 3.78 -0.37
C LEU A 25 1.53 2.91 0.62
N VAL A 26 0.20 2.97 0.55
CA VAL A 26 -0.71 2.17 1.40
C VAL A 26 -0.52 0.67 1.15
N GLY A 27 -0.40 0.26 -0.12
CA GLY A 27 -0.11 -1.11 -0.52
C GLY A 27 1.26 -1.61 -0.05
N ALA A 28 2.24 -0.71 0.06
CA ALA A 28 3.53 -0.99 0.70
C ALA A 28 3.48 -0.99 2.25
N GLY A 29 2.29 -0.89 2.83
CA GLY A 29 2.09 -0.87 4.28
C GLY A 29 2.43 0.46 4.94
N LEU A 30 2.53 1.55 4.16
CA LEU A 30 2.98 2.86 4.62
C LEU A 30 1.79 3.79 4.86
N PHE A 31 1.92 4.68 5.85
CA PHE A 31 0.99 5.78 6.12
C PHE A 31 1.75 7.09 6.29
N TYR A 32 1.11 8.21 5.95
CA TYR A 32 1.71 9.53 6.01
C TYR A 32 1.91 10.00 7.46
N VAL A 33 3.08 10.56 7.73
CA VAL A 33 3.45 11.18 9.00
C VAL A 33 3.80 12.66 8.74
N PRO A 34 2.81 13.57 8.79
CA PRO A 34 3.06 14.98 8.51
C PRO A 34 4.02 15.59 9.54
N LYS A 35 4.98 16.39 9.06
CA LYS A 35 5.89 17.19 9.89
C LYS A 35 5.91 18.64 9.39
N PRO A 36 6.10 19.64 10.27
CA PRO A 36 6.13 21.05 9.87
C PRO A 36 7.21 21.37 8.82
N THR A 37 8.32 20.62 8.84
CA THR A 37 9.50 20.86 7.99
C THR A 37 9.63 19.87 6.84
N ARG A 38 8.75 18.86 6.77
CA ARG A 38 8.84 17.78 5.77
C ARG A 38 7.46 17.18 5.51
N ASN A 39 7.07 17.18 4.24
CA ASN A 39 5.72 16.79 3.79
C ASN A 39 5.68 15.46 3.02
N ASP A 40 6.75 14.65 3.08
CA ASP A 40 6.87 13.40 2.31
C ASP A 40 7.26 12.18 3.18
N LEU A 41 7.24 12.33 4.51
CA LEU A 41 7.61 11.28 5.45
C LEU A 41 6.46 10.28 5.62
N VAL A 42 6.73 9.00 5.41
CA VAL A 42 5.78 7.92 5.67
C VAL A 42 6.37 6.89 6.64
N GLN A 43 5.51 6.11 7.29
CA GLN A 43 5.90 5.08 8.24
C GLN A 43 5.16 3.76 7.97
N CYS A 44 5.85 2.63 8.11
CA CYS A 44 5.24 1.31 8.02
C CYS A 44 4.41 0.98 9.26
N PHE A 45 3.20 0.44 9.09
CA PHE A 45 2.35 0.00 10.21
C PHE A 45 2.88 -1.22 10.96
N CYS A 46 3.75 -2.01 10.32
CA CYS A 46 4.25 -3.28 10.84
C CYS A 46 5.61 -3.11 11.53
N CYS A 47 6.65 -2.71 10.77
CA CYS A 47 8.01 -2.59 11.32
C CYS A 47 8.31 -1.21 11.94
N GLY A 48 7.42 -0.22 11.75
CA GLY A 48 7.66 1.16 12.19
C GLY A 48 8.75 1.91 11.40
N GLY A 49 9.35 1.29 10.38
CA GLY A 49 10.34 1.89 9.50
C GLY A 49 9.79 3.12 8.78
N MET A 50 10.63 4.14 8.56
CA MET A 50 10.24 5.43 7.98
C MET A 50 10.97 5.69 6.66
N LEU A 51 10.21 6.06 5.63
CA LEU A 51 10.73 6.42 4.31
C LEU A 51 10.38 7.87 3.97
N LYS A 52 11.24 8.52 3.17
CA LYS A 52 11.15 9.94 2.78
C LYS A 52 12.08 10.20 1.59
N ALA A 53 12.06 11.43 1.10
CA ALA A 53 12.85 11.90 -0.05
C ALA A 53 12.57 11.10 -1.32
N TRP A 54 11.28 10.88 -1.60
CA TRP A 54 10.80 10.13 -2.75
C TRP A 54 11.21 10.80 -4.07
N LYS A 55 11.62 9.98 -5.04
CA LYS A 55 12.10 10.39 -6.36
C LYS A 55 11.26 9.76 -7.46
N GLU A 56 11.35 10.35 -8.65
CA GLU A 56 10.79 9.74 -9.85
C GLU A 56 11.36 8.34 -10.06
N GLY A 57 10.48 7.37 -10.31
CA GLY A 57 10.83 5.96 -10.48
C GLY A 57 10.93 5.15 -9.19
N ASP A 58 10.85 5.76 -8.01
CA ASP A 58 10.78 5.01 -6.76
C ASP A 58 9.49 4.18 -6.69
N VAL A 59 9.63 2.89 -6.36
CA VAL A 59 8.50 1.99 -6.12
C VAL A 59 8.39 1.75 -4.61
N PRO A 60 7.30 2.17 -3.93
CA PRO A 60 7.18 2.09 -2.48
C PRO A 60 7.47 0.72 -1.87
N TRP A 61 6.95 -0.35 -2.49
CA TRP A 61 7.22 -1.72 -2.03
C TRP A 61 8.70 -2.07 -2.12
N SER A 62 9.34 -1.75 -3.25
CA SER A 62 10.76 -2.03 -3.49
C SER A 62 11.66 -1.26 -2.52
N GLU A 63 11.41 0.04 -2.31
CA GLU A 63 12.19 0.85 -1.38
C GLU A 63 11.99 0.38 0.07
N HIS A 64 10.77 0.02 0.46
CA HIS A 64 10.50 -0.56 1.77
C HIS A 64 11.25 -1.90 1.95
N SER A 65 11.20 -2.79 0.96
CA SER A 65 11.91 -4.07 0.98
C SER A 65 13.43 -3.92 1.04
N LYS A 66 13.97 -2.90 0.36
CA LYS A 66 15.40 -2.62 0.32
C LYS A 66 15.93 -2.05 1.63
N ILE A 67 15.20 -1.12 2.25
CA ILE A 67 15.65 -0.42 3.47
C ILE A 67 15.33 -1.24 4.74
N TYR A 68 14.19 -1.95 4.75
CA TYR A 68 13.74 -2.75 5.89
C TYR A 68 13.45 -4.20 5.49
N PRO A 69 14.48 -4.98 5.08
CA PRO A 69 14.30 -6.33 4.51
C PRO A 69 13.72 -7.35 5.50
N ASN A 70 13.83 -7.09 6.81
CA ASN A 70 13.30 -7.96 7.87
C ASN A 70 11.89 -7.58 8.32
N CYS A 71 11.21 -6.64 7.65
CA CYS A 71 9.83 -6.29 7.97
C CYS A 71 8.92 -7.49 7.72
N PHE A 72 8.20 -7.94 8.75
CA PHE A 72 7.32 -9.12 8.62
C PHE A 72 6.22 -8.95 7.57
N PHE A 73 5.76 -7.72 7.33
CA PHE A 73 4.84 -7.44 6.23
C PHE A 73 5.49 -7.64 4.85
N ILE A 74 6.73 -7.18 4.65
CA ILE A 74 7.48 -7.38 3.38
C ILE A 74 7.79 -8.86 3.17
N LEU A 75 8.12 -9.59 4.24
CA LEU A 75 8.37 -11.03 4.22
C LEU A 75 7.08 -11.86 4.01
N GLY A 76 5.91 -11.22 3.92
CA GLY A 76 4.64 -11.89 3.63
C GLY A 76 4.01 -12.62 4.82
N HIS A 77 4.44 -12.34 6.05
CA HIS A 77 3.78 -12.90 7.23
C HIS A 77 2.40 -12.25 7.45
N ASP A 78 1.48 -13.03 8.03
CA ASP A 78 0.22 -12.47 8.53
C ASP A 78 0.48 -11.58 9.75
N VAL A 79 0.47 -10.28 9.50
CA VAL A 79 0.61 -9.22 10.52
C VAL A 79 -0.73 -8.51 10.79
N GLY A 80 -1.83 -9.09 10.30
CA GLY A 80 -3.18 -8.55 10.37
C GLY A 80 -3.39 -7.31 9.51
N ASN A 81 -2.85 -7.25 8.29
CA ASN A 81 -3.22 -6.20 7.34
C ASN A 81 -4.68 -6.34 6.95
N ILE A 82 -5.46 -5.26 7.01
CA ILE A 82 -6.88 -5.25 6.61
C ILE A 82 -6.96 -4.49 5.29
N LEU A 83 -7.19 -5.24 4.21
CA LEU A 83 -7.32 -4.71 2.85
C LEU A 83 -8.52 -3.78 2.74
N MET A 84 -8.45 -2.78 1.85
CA MET A 84 -9.66 -2.03 1.50
C MET A 84 -10.59 -2.94 0.69
N GLU A 85 -11.86 -3.03 1.07
CA GLU A 85 -12.84 -3.70 0.23
C GLU A 85 -12.98 -2.89 -1.06
N LEU A 86 -12.51 -3.44 -2.18
CA LEU A 86 -12.89 -2.96 -3.49
C LEU A 86 -14.41 -3.04 -3.52
N LYS A 87 -15.10 -1.89 -3.49
CA LYS A 87 -16.51 -1.83 -3.86
C LYS A 87 -16.58 -2.28 -5.31
N SER A 88 -16.80 -3.57 -5.52
CA SER A 88 -17.20 -4.09 -6.81
C SER A 88 -18.48 -3.36 -7.17
N ASP A 89 -18.43 -2.48 -8.16
CA ASP A 89 -19.65 -1.94 -8.75
C ASP A 89 -20.45 -3.14 -9.26
N SER A 90 -21.60 -3.41 -8.63
CA SER A 90 -22.52 -4.50 -8.96
C SER A 90 -23.22 -4.31 -10.31
N SER A 91 -22.60 -3.62 -11.26
CA SER A 91 -23.16 -3.31 -12.57
C SER A 91 -22.25 -3.81 -13.67
N LYS A 92 -22.29 -5.11 -13.94
CA LYS A 92 -22.29 -5.75 -15.28
C LYS A 92 -22.15 -7.27 -15.13
N ASN A 93 -23.29 -7.96 -15.16
CA ASN A 93 -23.37 -9.38 -15.43
C ASN A 93 -23.62 -9.57 -16.93
N VAL A 94 -22.66 -10.04 -17.73
CA VAL A 94 -22.97 -10.84 -18.93
C VAL A 94 -21.80 -11.76 -19.36
N PHE A 95 -22.14 -13.03 -19.54
CA PHE A 95 -21.48 -14.11 -20.29
C PHE A 95 -20.58 -15.12 -19.55
N SER A 96 -21.26 -16.20 -19.15
CA SER A 96 -20.80 -17.60 -19.11
C SER A 96 -19.88 -17.98 -20.28
N ASN A 97 -18.81 -18.71 -19.98
CA ASN A 97 -18.32 -19.89 -20.71
C ASN A 97 -17.28 -20.60 -19.82
N LYS A 98 -17.66 -21.70 -19.17
CA LYS A 98 -17.49 -23.10 -19.61
C LYS A 98 -16.07 -23.67 -19.39
N GLU A 99 -15.99 -24.51 -18.37
CA GLU A 99 -15.19 -25.74 -18.21
C GLU A 99 -13.73 -25.77 -18.66
N ARG A 100 -12.82 -25.97 -17.70
CA ARG A 100 -11.61 -26.78 -17.90
C ARG A 100 -11.50 -27.84 -16.80
N GLY A 101 -11.58 -29.09 -17.25
CA GLY A 101 -11.72 -30.27 -16.41
C GLY A 101 -10.48 -30.66 -15.61
N LYS A 102 -10.77 -31.41 -14.54
CA LYS A 102 -9.87 -32.34 -13.88
C LYS A 102 -9.35 -33.35 -14.90
N LYS A 103 -8.02 -33.46 -15.04
CA LYS A 103 -7.39 -34.72 -15.40
C LYS A 103 -6.89 -35.37 -14.11
N ILE A 104 -7.39 -36.57 -13.86
CA ILE A 104 -6.76 -37.60 -13.04
C ILE A 104 -5.87 -38.39 -14.01
#